data_AF-A0A943MLQ8-F1
#
_entry.id   AF-A0A943MLQ8-F1
#
_cell.length_a   1.000
_cell.length_b   1.000
_cell.length_c   1.000
_cell.angle_alpha   90.00
_cell.angle_beta   90.00
_cell.angle_gamma   90.00
#
_symmetry.space_group_name_H-M   'P 1'
#
loop_
_entity.id
_entity.type
_entity.pdbx_description
1 polymer ?
#
loop_
_entity_poly.entity_id
_entity_poly.type
_entity_poly.pdbx_seq_one_letter_code
_entity_poly.pdbx_strand_id
1 'polypeptide(L)'
;MSVLYRSLERLCKQRGITAYRMCKDVGIQPSIMTDLKKGRRSSVKAETAQRIADYFHVSVAELLGSTNAEKTPGQKPEVTDEDIQFALFGGRVDDETFEDVKRYAAFVKARKEQEKKG
;
A
#
# COMPACT_ATOMS: atom_id res chain seq x y z
N MET A 1 3.78 7.30 23.42
CA MET A 1 4.18 6.66 22.14
C MET A 1 3.51 7.41 21.00
N SER A 2 4.28 7.91 20.03
CA SER A 2 3.75 8.79 18.97
C SER A 2 2.99 8.01 17.87
N VAL A 3 2.10 8.71 17.15
CA VAL A 3 1.37 8.17 15.98
C VAL A 3 2.35 7.71 14.91
N LEU A 4 3.36 8.53 14.62
CA LEU A 4 4.44 8.23 13.68
C LEU A 4 5.17 6.93 14.02
N TYR A 5 5.48 6.67 15.31
CA TYR A 5 6.10 5.40 15.72
C TYR A 5 5.23 4.19 15.36
N ARG A 6 3.91 4.28 15.60
CA ARG A 6 2.97 3.20 15.29
C ARG A 6 2.89 2.94 13.78
N SER A 7 2.85 3.99 12.97
CA SER A 7 2.90 3.89 11.50
C SER A 7 4.18 3.20 11.03
N LEU A 8 5.34 3.62 11.54
CA LEU A 8 6.63 3.02 11.23
C LEU A 8 6.71 1.55 11.63
N GLU A 9 6.23 1.21 12.83
CA GLU A 9 6.24 -0.17 13.31
C GLU A 9 5.34 -1.07 12.44
N ARG A 10 4.17 -0.56 12.03
CA ARG A 10 3.26 -1.26 11.10
C ARG A 10 3.93 -1.50 9.75
N LEU A 11 4.56 -0.48 9.17
CA LEU A 11 5.23 -0.57 7.87
C LEU A 11 6.43 -1.52 7.92
N CYS A 12 7.21 -1.49 9.00
CA CYS A 12 8.30 -2.44 9.23
C CYS A 12 7.79 -3.89 9.29
N LYS A 13 6.70 -4.13 10.04
CA LYS A 13 6.06 -5.46 10.13
C LYS A 13 5.56 -5.96 8.78
N GLN A 14 4.92 -5.09 7.97
CA GLN A 14 4.43 -5.45 6.64
C GLN A 14 5.56 -5.86 5.68
N ARG A 15 6.73 -5.22 5.80
CA ARG A 15 7.91 -5.55 4.99
C ARG A 15 8.81 -6.62 5.60
N GLY A 16 8.50 -7.14 6.79
CA GLY A 16 9.33 -8.13 7.48
C GLY A 16 10.72 -7.60 7.89
N ILE A 17 10.88 -6.29 8.05
CA ILE A 17 12.15 -5.65 8.43
C ILE A 17 12.12 -5.13 9.86
N THR A 18 13.29 -4.97 10.47
CA THR A 18 13.41 -4.35 11.79
C THR A 18 13.50 -2.82 11.65
N ALA A 19 13.01 -2.10 12.66
CA ALA A 19 13.17 -0.64 12.75
C ALA A 19 14.64 -0.22 12.67
N TYR A 20 15.56 -1.03 13.19
CA TYR A 20 17.00 -0.80 13.09
C TYR A 20 17.50 -0.88 11.64
N ARG A 21 17.05 -1.88 10.87
CA ARG A 21 17.39 -2.01 9.45
C ARG A 21 16.84 -0.83 8.64
N MET A 22 15.58 -0.45 8.87
CA MET A 22 14.99 0.75 8.27
C MET A 22 15.81 2.01 8.60
N CYS A 23 16.22 2.20 9.86
CA CYS A 23 17.08 3.32 10.24
C CYS A 23 18.39 3.35 9.45
N LYS A 24 19.03 2.19 9.26
CA LYS A 24 20.27 2.09 8.49
C LYS A 24 20.04 2.40 7.01
N ASP A 25 18.99 1.85 6.41
CA ASP A 25 18.69 2.01 4.98
C ASP A 25 18.27 3.44 4.64
N VAL A 26 17.46 4.06 5.50
CA VAL A 26 17.00 5.46 5.31
C VAL A 26 18.05 6.47 5.79
N GLY A 27 19.10 6.04 6.48
CA GLY A 27 20.14 6.93 7.02
C GLY A 27 19.66 7.77 8.21
N ILE A 28 18.79 7.21 9.05
CA ILE A 28 18.23 7.86 10.24
C ILE A 28 18.91 7.30 11.49
N GLN A 29 19.25 8.19 12.42
CA GLN A 29 19.83 7.78 13.69
C GLN A 29 18.81 6.96 14.53
N PRO A 30 19.16 5.76 15.04
CA PRO A 30 18.25 4.92 15.83
C PRO A 30 17.69 5.59 17.11
N SER A 31 18.37 6.63 17.61
CA SER A 31 17.89 7.48 18.71
C SER A 31 16.51 8.08 18.41
N ILE A 32 16.25 8.45 17.15
CA ILE A 32 14.96 9.01 16.72
C ILE A 32 13.83 8.01 16.95
N MET A 33 14.04 6.73 16.62
CA MET A 33 13.03 5.69 16.86
C MET A 33 12.75 5.49 18.36
N THR A 34 13.78 5.56 19.19
CA THR A 34 13.62 5.49 20.65
C THR A 34 12.83 6.69 21.18
N ASP A 35 13.07 7.88 20.68
CA ASP A 35 12.38 9.11 21.08
C ASP A 35 10.91 9.11 20.65
N LEU A 36 10.63 8.63 19.43
CA LEU A 36 9.27 8.43 18.92
C LEU A 36 8.52 7.37 19.75
N LYS A 37 9.18 6.25 20.10
CA LYS A 37 8.64 5.19 20.95
C LYS A 37 8.25 5.72 22.33
N LYS A 38 9.18 6.46 22.97
CA LYS A 38 8.97 7.08 24.29
C LYS A 38 8.02 8.28 24.25
N GLY A 39 7.67 8.79 23.07
CA GLY A 39 6.82 9.97 22.92
C GLY A 39 7.53 11.30 23.23
N ARG A 40 8.86 11.29 23.36
CA ARG A 40 9.68 12.51 23.49
C ARG A 40 9.67 13.34 22.20
N ARG A 41 9.42 12.67 21.07
CA ARG A 41 9.28 13.25 19.74
C ARG A 41 7.97 12.76 19.12
N SER A 42 7.23 13.66 18.49
CA SER A 42 5.97 13.34 17.79
C SER A 42 6.10 13.39 16.26
N SER A 43 7.08 14.15 15.74
CA SER A 43 7.29 14.37 14.31
C SER A 43 8.77 14.30 13.93
N VAL A 44 9.09 14.01 12.67
CA VAL A 44 10.46 14.09 12.11
C VAL A 44 10.61 15.29 11.18
N LYS A 45 11.85 15.65 10.82
CA LYS A 45 12.08 16.70 9.81
C LYS A 45 11.43 16.29 8.49
N ALA A 46 10.92 17.24 7.72
CA ALA A 46 10.24 16.98 6.45
C ALA A 46 11.09 16.12 5.50
N GLU A 47 12.37 16.44 5.35
CA GLU A 47 13.34 15.67 4.56
C GLU A 47 13.44 14.21 5.02
N THR A 48 13.51 13.99 6.34
CA THR A 48 13.53 12.65 6.92
C THR A 48 12.20 11.92 6.70
N ALA A 49 11.07 12.62 6.84
CA ALA A 49 9.75 12.05 6.60
C ALA A 49 9.61 11.60 5.14
N GLN A 50 10.07 12.42 4.19
CA GLN A 50 10.06 12.11 2.77
C GLN A 50 10.90 10.86 2.47
N ARG A 51 12.13 10.79 2.98
CA ARG A 51 12.99 9.61 2.76
C ARG A 51 12.39 8.30 3.30
N ILE A 52 11.70 8.37 4.43
CA ILE A 52 10.98 7.22 4.98
C ILE A 52 9.79 6.86 4.08
N ALA A 53 9.02 7.86 3.65
CA ALA A 53 7.88 7.69 2.78
C ALA A 53 8.28 7.04 1.45
N ASP A 54 9.37 7.52 0.83
CA ASP A 54 9.96 6.97 -0.38
C ASP A 54 10.43 5.53 -0.17
N TYR A 55 11.12 5.25 0.96
CA TYR A 55 11.57 3.91 1.31
C TYR A 55 10.41 2.92 1.41
N PHE A 56 9.29 3.34 2.00
CA PHE A 56 8.10 2.50 2.16
C PHE A 56 7.10 2.57 0.98
N HIS A 57 7.36 3.41 -0.02
CA HIS A 57 6.43 3.72 -1.12
C HIS A 57 5.04 4.14 -0.63
N VAL A 58 5.02 4.99 0.40
CA VAL A 58 3.79 5.60 0.95
C VAL A 58 3.90 7.11 0.88
N SER A 59 2.80 7.83 1.07
CA SER A 59 2.87 9.29 1.17
C SER A 59 3.35 9.75 2.55
N VAL A 60 3.96 10.94 2.63
CA VAL A 60 4.35 11.57 3.91
C VAL A 60 3.14 11.81 4.81
N ALA A 61 1.97 12.11 4.24
CA ALA A 61 0.72 12.31 4.98
C ALA A 61 0.28 11.01 5.69
N GLU A 62 0.36 9.87 5.01
CA GLU A 62 0.08 8.55 5.59
C GLU A 62 1.07 8.16 6.67
N LEU A 63 2.35 8.50 6.48
CA LEU A 63 3.41 8.23 7.45
C LEU A 63 3.18 9.02 8.75
N LEU A 64 2.89 10.33 8.64
CA LEU A 64 2.71 11.24 9.77
C LEU A 64 1.36 11.08 10.48
N GLY A 65 0.46 10.26 9.93
CA GLY A 65 -0.86 10.07 10.50
C GLY A 65 -1.71 11.34 10.45
N SER A 66 -1.50 12.17 9.43
CA SER A 66 -2.46 13.21 9.08
C SER A 66 -3.76 12.52 8.71
N THR A 67 -4.64 12.39 9.69
CA THR A 67 -6.03 11.95 9.56
C THR A 67 -6.80 13.00 8.77
N ASN A 68 -6.51 13.11 7.48
CA ASN A 68 -7.34 13.73 6.44
C ASN A 68 -6.83 13.39 5.02
N ALA A 69 -6.39 12.15 4.83
CA ALA A 69 -6.63 11.48 3.57
C ALA A 69 -7.61 10.37 3.91
N GLU A 70 -8.81 10.50 3.39
CA GLU A 70 -9.86 9.49 3.39
C GLU A 70 -9.33 8.20 2.76
N LYS A 71 -8.58 7.40 3.51
CA LYS A 71 -8.61 5.95 3.34
C LYS A 71 -9.79 5.48 4.15
N THR A 72 -10.98 5.68 3.59
CA THR A 72 -12.17 4.97 4.02
C THR A 72 -11.78 3.50 4.13
N PRO A 73 -11.96 2.85 5.30
CA PRO A 73 -11.74 1.40 5.40
C PRO A 73 -12.78 0.73 4.49
N GLY A 74 -12.40 0.43 3.25
CA GLY A 74 -13.33 0.03 2.21
C GLY A 74 -12.87 0.26 0.76
N GLN A 75 -11.86 1.08 0.51
CA GLN A 75 -11.29 1.19 -0.84
C GLN A 75 -10.39 -0.02 -1.09
N LYS A 76 -10.92 -1.01 -1.82
CA LYS A 76 -10.08 -2.04 -2.44
C LYS A 76 -9.01 -1.31 -3.25
N PRO A 77 -7.73 -1.76 -3.22
CA PRO A 77 -6.75 -1.23 -4.14
C PRO A 77 -7.36 -1.25 -5.55
N GLU A 78 -7.24 -0.16 -6.31
CA GLU A 78 -7.67 -0.16 -7.71
C GLU A 78 -6.92 -1.28 -8.40
N VAL A 79 -7.65 -2.33 -8.76
CA VAL A 79 -7.09 -3.50 -9.43
C VAL A 79 -6.82 -3.06 -10.86
N THR A 80 -5.55 -3.00 -11.23
CA THR A 80 -5.15 -2.58 -12.56
C THR A 80 -5.31 -3.73 -13.55
N ASP A 81 -5.37 -3.39 -14.84
CA ASP A 81 -5.36 -4.38 -15.91
C ASP A 81 -4.12 -5.30 -15.82
N GLU A 82 -2.96 -4.76 -15.39
CA GLU A 82 -1.74 -5.53 -15.19
C GLU A 82 -1.84 -6.54 -14.03
N ASP A 83 -2.49 -6.17 -12.93
CA ASP A 83 -2.75 -7.08 -11.81
C ASP A 83 -3.66 -8.25 -12.23
N ILE A 84 -4.68 -7.96 -13.04
CA ILE A 84 -5.61 -8.97 -13.57
C ILE A 84 -4.87 -9.88 -14.56
N GLN A 85 -4.08 -9.31 -15.46
CA GLN A 85 -3.30 -10.07 -16.42
C GLN A 85 -2.31 -11.00 -15.72
N PHE A 86 -1.58 -10.51 -14.71
CA PHE A 86 -0.68 -11.34 -13.92
C PHE A 86 -1.42 -12.47 -13.20
N ALA A 87 -2.58 -12.19 -12.60
CA ALA A 87 -3.36 -13.20 -11.89
C ALA A 87 -3.94 -14.29 -12.82
N LEU A 88 -4.33 -13.95 -14.04
CA LEU A 88 -4.95 -14.88 -15.00
C LEU A 88 -3.92 -15.63 -15.86
N PHE A 89 -2.85 -14.95 -16.28
CA PHE A 89 -1.90 -15.46 -17.28
C PHE A 89 -0.48 -15.65 -16.73
N GLY A 90 -0.21 -15.25 -15.49
CA GLY A 90 1.14 -15.27 -14.91
C GLY A 90 2.08 -14.19 -15.46
N GLY A 91 1.55 -13.22 -16.21
CA GLY A 91 2.32 -12.16 -16.85
C GLY A 91 1.48 -11.29 -17.79
N ARG A 92 2.13 -10.33 -18.45
CA ARG A 92 1.51 -9.45 -19.43
C ARG A 92 1.18 -10.23 -20.70
N VAL A 93 -0.01 -10.01 -21.24
CA VAL A 93 -0.46 -10.53 -22.55
C VAL A 93 -0.76 -9.36 -23.48
N ASP A 94 -0.96 -9.65 -24.77
CA ASP A 94 -1.38 -8.64 -25.73
C ASP A 94 -2.81 -8.14 -25.45
N ASP A 95 -3.09 -6.93 -25.91
CA ASP A 95 -4.34 -6.23 -25.62
C ASP A 95 -5.56 -6.93 -26.26
N GLU A 96 -5.38 -7.59 -27.41
CA GLU A 96 -6.45 -8.31 -28.11
C GLU A 96 -6.89 -9.54 -27.30
N THR A 97 -5.93 -10.36 -26.87
CA THR A 97 -6.18 -11.52 -25.99
C THR A 97 -6.90 -11.10 -24.71
N PHE A 98 -6.46 -10.01 -24.09
CA PHE A 98 -7.07 -9.54 -22.85
C PHE A 98 -8.49 -9.01 -23.05
N GLU A 99 -8.74 -8.33 -24.16
CA GLU A 99 -10.07 -7.83 -24.53
C GLU A 99 -11.06 -8.98 -24.81
N ASP A 100 -10.63 -10.05 -25.46
CA ASP A 100 -11.47 -11.23 -25.68
C ASP A 100 -11.86 -11.93 -24.37
N VAL A 101 -10.94 -11.97 -23.40
CA VAL A 101 -11.22 -12.48 -22.06
C VAL A 101 -12.25 -11.61 -21.33
N LYS A 102 -12.14 -10.27 -21.45
CA LYS A 102 -13.14 -9.34 -20.90
C LYS A 102 -14.53 -9.58 -21.52
N ARG A 103 -14.61 -9.76 -22.83
CA ARG A 103 -15.87 -10.06 -23.54
C ARG A 103 -16.49 -11.36 -23.09
N TYR A 104 -15.69 -12.43 -22.97
CA TYR A 104 -16.19 -13.72 -22.51
C TYR A 104 -16.68 -13.67 -21.05
N ALA A 105 -15.94 -12.99 -20.17
CA ALA A 105 -16.35 -12.78 -18.79
C ALA A 105 -17.70 -12.04 -18.69
N ALA A 106 -17.90 -10.99 -19.51
CA ALA A 106 -19.16 -10.28 -19.60
C ALA A 106 -20.31 -11.18 -20.10
N PHE A 107 -20.07 -12.01 -21.12
CA PHE A 107 -21.04 -12.97 -21.64
C PHE A 107 -21.49 -13.98 -20.57
N VAL A 108 -20.54 -14.60 -19.86
CA VAL A 108 -20.85 -15.57 -18.80
C VAL A 108 -21.65 -14.93 -17.67
N LYS A 109 -21.31 -13.69 -17.30
CA LYS A 109 -22.06 -12.92 -16.29
C LYS A 109 -23.51 -12.70 -16.73
N ALA A 110 -23.71 -12.22 -17.96
CA ALA A 110 -25.05 -11.97 -18.51
C ALA A 110 -25.90 -13.25 -18.56
N ARG A 111 -25.32 -14.38 -18.99
CA ARG A 111 -26.02 -15.68 -19.00
C ARG A 111 -26.49 -16.10 -17.61
N LYS A 112 -25.59 -16.03 -16.59
CA LYS A 112 -25.94 -16.38 -15.21
C LYS A 112 -26.99 -15.45 -14.59
N GLU A 113 -27.05 -14.20 -15.01
CA GLU A 113 -28.08 -13.26 -14.56
C GLU A 113 -29.45 -13.55 -15.18
N GLN A 114 -29.49 -14.06 -16.42
CA GLN A 114 -30.73 -14.52 -17.05
C GLN A 114 -31.25 -15.81 -16.42
N GLU A 115 -30.37 -16.77 -16.14
CA GLU A 115 -30.71 -18.02 -15.43
C GLU A 115 -31.25 -17.79 -14.00
N LYS A 116 -30.88 -16.68 -13.36
CA LYS A 116 -31.37 -16.32 -12.01
C LYS A 116 -32.70 -15.57 -12.02
N LYS A 117 -33.18 -15.11 -13.17
CA LYS A 117 -34.40 -14.31 -13.32
C LYS A 117 -35.60 -15.11 -13.87
N GLY A 118 -35.37 -16.34 -14.32
CA GLY A 118 -36.42 -17.31 -14.70
C GLY A 118 -36.65 -18.32 -13.58
#